data_AF-A0A1D7VE24-F1
#
_entry.id   AF-A0A1D7VE24-F1
#
_cell.length_a   1.000
_cell.length_b   1.000
_cell.length_c   1.000
_cell.angle_alpha   90.00
_cell.angle_beta   90.00
_cell.angle_gamma   90.00
#
_symmetry.space_group_name_H-M   'P 1'
#
loop_
_entity.id
_entity.type
_entity.pdbx_description
1 polymer ?
#
loop_
_entity_poly.entity_id
_entity_poly.type
_entity_poly.pdbx_seq_one_letter_code
_entity_poly.pdbx_strand_id
1 'polypeptide(L)'
;MKGDYAKAGRHFGAAELRAAQARHVDTIRFQVSEFALDPKDSKYTPDYLEEVQKAVHLARGLGFTVIVSLQSERHAGKNHRCPLPDAGAERAWSRLAPRFADDHGVMLQLYNEPIAKPVDSAAWRTWLSGGPTTGKHGRCTAVGMQRLVDNIRSQHAGNVIIVSGLNVKTTLANAPNVNDPADPHDPQLVYAVHYPLLTGSLKAEWDRDFGDLSASKPVMVTEWNASSGWQCNPDVPKNAQLLLDYLSAHHIGLIGFAFDHPHTIVKNWKYVPTTYDDFHCGRHYDGGPGELLFRYYAHTPAAPRSEG
;
A
#
# COMPACT_ATOMS: atom_id res chain seq x y z
N MET A 1 -15.82 -13.23 -5.66
CA MET A 1 -15.89 -11.85 -5.13
C MET A 1 -16.98 -11.02 -5.83
N LYS A 2 -17.74 -10.18 -5.11
CA LYS A 2 -18.58 -9.08 -5.66
C LYS A 2 -17.97 -7.76 -5.18
N GLY A 3 -17.76 -6.77 -6.06
CA GLY A 3 -17.15 -5.47 -5.76
C GLY A 3 -16.18 -4.99 -6.86
N ASP A 4 -15.69 -3.75 -6.77
CA ASP A 4 -14.91 -3.09 -7.84
C ASP A 4 -13.62 -3.86 -8.21
N TYR A 5 -13.00 -4.59 -7.27
CA TYR A 5 -11.78 -5.39 -7.53
C TYR A 5 -12.05 -6.84 -7.94
N ALA A 6 -13.31 -7.29 -7.97
CA ALA A 6 -13.63 -8.63 -8.45
C ALA A 6 -13.29 -8.80 -9.94
N LYS A 7 -13.29 -7.69 -10.70
CA LYS A 7 -12.86 -7.68 -12.09
C LYS A 7 -11.35 -7.85 -12.20
N ALA A 8 -10.57 -7.09 -11.42
CA ALA A 8 -9.12 -7.26 -11.32
C ALA A 8 -8.73 -8.70 -11.00
N GLY A 9 -9.28 -9.30 -9.95
CA GLY A 9 -8.99 -10.69 -9.59
C GLY A 9 -9.29 -11.71 -10.70
N ARG A 10 -10.32 -11.49 -11.54
CA ARG A 10 -10.62 -12.37 -12.69
C ARG A 10 -9.69 -12.17 -13.88
N HIS A 11 -9.07 -11.00 -14.01
CA HIS A 11 -8.13 -10.70 -15.09
C HIS A 11 -6.68 -10.98 -14.70
N PHE A 12 -6.41 -11.17 -13.41
CA PHE A 12 -5.08 -11.43 -12.90
C PHE A 12 -4.45 -12.68 -13.50
N GLY A 13 -3.17 -12.57 -13.88
CA GLY A 13 -2.38 -13.69 -14.34
C GLY A 13 -1.04 -13.29 -14.95
N ALA A 14 -0.34 -14.25 -15.53
CA ALA A 14 1.01 -14.05 -16.06
C ALA A 14 1.07 -13.00 -17.19
N ALA A 15 -0.01 -12.84 -17.96
CA ALA A 15 -0.08 -11.83 -19.02
C ALA A 15 -0.04 -10.40 -18.46
N GLU A 16 -0.77 -10.15 -17.38
CA GLU A 16 -0.76 -8.87 -16.66
C GLU A 16 0.63 -8.57 -16.08
N LEU A 17 1.20 -9.54 -15.37
CA LEU A 17 2.51 -9.41 -14.76
C LEU A 17 3.60 -9.15 -15.80
N ARG A 18 3.59 -9.87 -16.93
CA ARG A 18 4.54 -9.61 -18.03
C ARG A 18 4.33 -8.24 -18.68
N ALA A 19 3.10 -7.74 -18.75
CA ALA A 19 2.84 -6.38 -19.21
C ALA A 19 3.42 -5.33 -18.26
N ALA A 20 3.42 -5.58 -16.94
CA ALA A 20 4.10 -4.75 -15.96
C ALA A 20 5.64 -4.84 -16.11
N GLN A 21 6.21 -6.06 -16.28
CA GLN A 21 7.66 -6.23 -16.50
C GLN A 21 8.17 -5.51 -17.75
N ALA A 22 7.39 -5.55 -18.84
CA ALA A 22 7.70 -4.85 -20.09
C ALA A 22 7.76 -3.31 -19.92
N ARG A 23 7.34 -2.79 -18.76
CA ARG A 23 7.42 -1.39 -18.36
C ARG A 23 8.39 -1.18 -17.19
N HIS A 24 9.31 -2.13 -16.96
CA HIS A 24 10.34 -2.08 -15.93
C HIS A 24 9.80 -2.01 -14.49
N VAL A 25 8.56 -2.44 -14.26
CA VAL A 25 8.03 -2.58 -12.89
C VAL A 25 8.79 -3.71 -12.19
N ASP A 26 9.26 -3.44 -10.97
CA ASP A 26 9.99 -4.40 -10.12
C ASP A 26 9.16 -4.90 -8.93
N THR A 27 8.12 -4.17 -8.54
CA THR A 27 7.33 -4.42 -7.34
C THR A 27 5.83 -4.44 -7.64
N ILE A 28 5.15 -5.49 -7.19
CA ILE A 28 3.68 -5.62 -7.29
C ILE A 28 3.06 -5.55 -5.91
N ARG A 29 2.03 -4.74 -5.75
CA ARG A 29 1.26 -4.65 -4.50
C ARG A 29 -0.11 -5.29 -4.68
N PHE A 30 -0.37 -6.36 -3.94
CA PHE A 30 -1.68 -7.00 -3.89
C PHE A 30 -2.50 -6.45 -2.73
N GLN A 31 -3.74 -6.03 -3.00
CA GLN A 31 -4.72 -5.75 -1.96
C GLN A 31 -5.52 -7.03 -1.66
N VAL A 32 -5.34 -7.59 -0.47
CA VAL A 32 -5.98 -8.85 -0.06
C VAL A 32 -7.03 -8.60 1.01
N SER A 33 -8.18 -9.25 0.88
CA SER A 33 -9.33 -9.03 1.77
C SER A 33 -9.07 -9.60 3.16
N GLU A 34 -9.13 -8.73 4.17
CA GLU A 34 -9.16 -9.13 5.59
C GLU A 34 -10.30 -10.12 5.85
N PHE A 35 -11.50 -9.80 5.37
CA PHE A 35 -12.72 -10.57 5.65
C PHE A 35 -12.71 -11.95 5.03
N ALA A 36 -12.08 -12.14 3.87
CA ALA A 36 -11.96 -13.46 3.26
C ALA A 36 -10.83 -14.30 3.88
N LEU A 37 -9.92 -13.69 4.64
CA LEU A 37 -8.84 -14.35 5.37
C LEU A 37 -9.19 -14.65 6.83
N ASP A 38 -10.07 -13.85 7.46
CA ASP A 38 -10.50 -14.03 8.84
C ASP A 38 -11.47 -15.21 9.00
N PRO A 39 -11.09 -16.32 9.68
CA PRO A 39 -11.95 -17.51 9.86
C PRO A 39 -13.25 -17.27 10.65
N LYS A 40 -13.37 -16.15 11.36
CA LYS A 40 -14.59 -15.77 12.09
C LYS A 40 -15.51 -14.88 11.28
N ASP A 41 -15.09 -14.45 10.09
CA ASP A 41 -15.88 -13.59 9.23
C ASP A 41 -16.80 -14.41 8.31
N SER A 42 -17.99 -13.89 8.02
CA SER A 42 -18.93 -14.51 7.09
C SER A 42 -18.46 -14.51 5.63
N LYS A 43 -17.41 -13.77 5.29
CA LYS A 43 -16.77 -13.75 3.96
C LYS A 43 -15.62 -14.73 3.84
N TYR A 44 -15.25 -15.40 4.93
CA TYR A 44 -14.17 -16.39 4.94
C TYR A 44 -14.43 -17.50 3.92
N THR A 45 -13.38 -17.83 3.16
CA THR A 45 -13.34 -19.05 2.37
C THR A 45 -11.95 -19.66 2.48
N PRO A 46 -11.82 -20.98 2.73
CA PRO A 46 -10.50 -21.63 2.87
C PRO A 46 -9.64 -21.44 1.61
N ASP A 47 -10.26 -21.46 0.42
CA ASP A 47 -9.60 -21.33 -0.88
C ASP A 47 -8.92 -19.97 -1.09
N TYR A 48 -9.40 -18.92 -0.42
CA TYR A 48 -8.90 -17.56 -0.66
C TYR A 48 -7.43 -17.40 -0.24
N LEU A 49 -7.01 -18.06 0.85
CA LEU A 49 -5.61 -18.05 1.26
C LEU A 49 -4.72 -18.70 0.20
N GLU A 50 -5.18 -19.80 -0.41
CA GLU A 50 -4.44 -20.48 -1.49
C GLU A 50 -4.41 -19.63 -2.77
N GLU A 51 -5.49 -18.93 -3.10
CA GLU A 51 -5.55 -18.01 -4.23
C GLU A 51 -4.52 -16.89 -4.07
N VAL A 52 -4.47 -16.26 -2.89
CA VAL A 52 -3.45 -15.24 -2.57
C VAL A 52 -2.05 -15.81 -2.67
N GLN A 53 -1.80 -16.99 -2.10
CA GLN A 53 -0.49 -17.64 -2.15
C GLN A 53 -0.05 -17.94 -3.59
N LYS A 54 -0.95 -18.47 -4.43
CA LYS A 54 -0.66 -18.74 -5.85
C LYS A 54 -0.36 -17.45 -6.62
N ALA A 55 -1.09 -16.38 -6.35
CA ALA A 55 -0.87 -15.08 -6.99
C ALA A 55 0.49 -14.47 -6.62
N VAL A 56 0.84 -14.50 -5.33
CA VAL A 56 2.15 -14.04 -4.83
C VAL A 56 3.26 -14.88 -5.46
N HIS A 57 3.16 -16.21 -5.42
CA HIS A 57 4.17 -17.11 -6.00
C HIS A 57 4.35 -16.90 -7.50
N LEU A 58 3.28 -16.62 -8.23
CA LEU A 58 3.36 -16.29 -9.66
C LEU A 58 4.17 -15.00 -9.90
N ALA A 59 3.91 -13.94 -9.13
CA ALA A 59 4.67 -12.69 -9.24
C ALA A 59 6.14 -12.87 -8.81
N ARG A 60 6.38 -13.55 -7.67
CA ARG A 60 7.73 -13.88 -7.18
C ARG A 60 8.52 -14.73 -8.18
N GLY A 61 7.88 -15.73 -8.80
CA GLY A 61 8.49 -16.58 -9.83
C GLY A 61 8.82 -15.84 -11.13
N LEU A 62 8.21 -14.67 -11.38
CA LEU A 62 8.60 -13.77 -12.46
C LEU A 62 9.68 -12.76 -12.04
N GLY A 63 10.11 -12.76 -10.78
CA GLY A 63 11.19 -11.92 -10.27
C GLY A 63 10.75 -10.59 -9.66
N PHE A 64 9.45 -10.39 -9.44
CA PHE A 64 8.94 -9.20 -8.74
C PHE A 64 9.15 -9.29 -7.25
N THR A 65 9.49 -8.18 -6.60
CA THR A 65 9.19 -7.99 -5.17
C THR A 65 7.68 -7.86 -5.00
N VAL A 66 7.11 -8.37 -3.92
CA VAL A 66 5.66 -8.37 -3.71
C VAL A 66 5.31 -7.72 -2.37
N ILE A 67 4.38 -6.78 -2.38
CA ILE A 67 3.75 -6.25 -1.17
C ILE A 67 2.38 -6.91 -1.03
N VAL A 68 2.15 -7.61 0.08
CA VAL A 68 0.83 -8.12 0.44
C VAL A 68 0.20 -7.15 1.42
N SER A 69 -0.84 -6.43 0.98
CA SER A 69 -1.51 -5.39 1.75
C SER A 69 -2.89 -5.84 2.24
N LEU A 70 -3.08 -5.84 3.56
CA LEU A 70 -4.36 -6.20 4.15
C LEU A 70 -5.38 -5.07 3.97
N GLN A 71 -6.43 -5.36 3.20
CA GLN A 71 -7.48 -4.44 2.79
C GLN A 71 -8.76 -4.73 3.58
N SER A 72 -9.36 -3.70 4.17
CA SER A 72 -10.57 -3.79 5.00
C SER A 72 -11.69 -2.87 4.50
N GLU A 73 -11.42 -2.02 3.50
CA GLU A 73 -12.39 -1.13 2.90
C GLU A 73 -13.48 -1.89 2.12
N ARG A 74 -14.46 -1.16 1.56
CA ARG A 74 -15.56 -1.72 0.78
C ARG A 74 -15.13 -2.77 -0.25
N HIS A 75 -13.95 -2.57 -0.83
CA HIS A 75 -13.41 -3.43 -1.87
C HIS A 75 -12.98 -4.81 -1.36
N ALA A 76 -12.70 -4.95 -0.06
CA ALA A 76 -12.47 -6.23 0.59
C ALA A 76 -13.76 -7.07 0.77
N GLY A 77 -14.94 -6.50 0.46
CA GLY A 77 -16.20 -7.24 0.42
C GLY A 77 -17.21 -6.91 1.52
N LYS A 78 -16.92 -5.92 2.38
CA LYS A 78 -17.86 -5.37 3.36
C LYS A 78 -17.80 -3.84 3.39
N ASN A 79 -18.97 -3.20 3.51
CA ASN A 79 -19.05 -1.76 3.61
C ASN A 79 -18.58 -1.22 4.96
N HIS A 80 -18.62 -2.06 6.02
CA HIS A 80 -18.26 -1.71 7.39
C HIS A 80 -16.87 -2.24 7.74
N ARG A 81 -16.07 -1.40 8.40
CA ARG A 81 -14.75 -1.71 8.93
C ARG A 81 -14.47 -0.92 10.20
N CYS A 82 -13.61 -1.46 11.06
CA CYS A 82 -12.94 -0.66 12.07
C CYS A 82 -11.98 0.33 11.38
N PRO A 83 -11.77 1.56 11.88
CA PRO A 83 -10.89 2.52 11.21
C PRO A 83 -9.40 2.24 11.46
N LEU A 84 -9.09 1.36 12.42
CA LEU A 84 -7.76 0.86 12.75
C LEU A 84 -7.82 -0.67 12.71
N PRO A 85 -6.68 -1.39 12.61
CA PRO A 85 -6.69 -2.85 12.61
C PRO A 85 -7.39 -3.39 13.86
N ASP A 86 -8.31 -4.33 13.67
CA ASP A 86 -9.06 -4.99 14.74
C ASP A 86 -8.66 -6.48 14.85
N ALA A 87 -9.42 -7.25 15.63
CA ALA A 87 -9.13 -8.67 15.83
C ALA A 87 -9.29 -9.52 14.55
N GLY A 88 -10.04 -9.06 13.55
CA GLY A 88 -10.11 -9.69 12.22
C GLY A 88 -8.77 -9.62 11.50
N ALA A 89 -8.15 -8.43 11.52
CA ALA A 89 -6.80 -8.23 10.98
C ALA A 89 -5.75 -9.10 11.66
N GLU A 90 -5.80 -9.23 13.00
CA GLU A 90 -4.88 -10.13 13.73
C GLU A 90 -5.04 -11.59 13.28
N ARG A 91 -6.28 -12.08 13.16
CA ARG A 91 -6.55 -13.46 12.70
C ARG A 91 -6.16 -13.68 11.25
N ALA A 92 -6.35 -12.69 10.38
CA ALA A 92 -5.89 -12.75 8.99
C ALA A 92 -4.36 -12.89 8.93
N TRP A 93 -3.62 -12.10 9.71
CA TRP A 93 -2.16 -12.18 9.77
C TRP A 93 -1.64 -13.49 10.36
N SER A 94 -2.35 -14.08 11.32
CA SER A 94 -2.02 -15.42 11.85
C SER A 94 -2.19 -16.56 10.83
N ARG A 95 -2.81 -16.28 9.67
CA ARG A 95 -2.96 -17.24 8.57
C ARG A 95 -2.05 -16.94 7.40
N LEU A 96 -1.81 -15.65 7.14
CA LEU A 96 -1.12 -15.16 5.98
C LEU A 96 0.41 -15.14 6.16
N ALA A 97 0.89 -14.66 7.31
CA ALA A 97 2.34 -14.50 7.55
C ALA A 97 3.14 -15.81 7.42
N PRO A 98 2.69 -16.97 7.97
CA PRO A 98 3.44 -18.23 7.85
C PRO A 98 3.59 -18.72 6.40
N ARG A 99 2.76 -18.24 5.47
CA ARG A 99 2.83 -18.66 4.05
C ARG A 99 4.01 -18.04 3.31
N PHE A 100 4.57 -16.96 3.85
CA PHE A 100 5.62 -16.16 3.20
C PHE A 100 6.82 -15.92 4.12
N ALA A 101 6.87 -16.57 5.29
CA ALA A 101 7.85 -16.32 6.35
C ALA A 101 9.32 -16.32 5.86
N ASP A 102 9.62 -17.23 4.93
CA ASP A 102 10.96 -17.44 4.37
C ASP A 102 11.18 -16.74 3.00
N ASP A 103 10.17 -16.07 2.44
CA ASP A 103 10.32 -15.34 1.17
C ASP A 103 10.64 -13.87 1.42
N HIS A 104 11.93 -13.55 1.50
CA HIS A 104 12.41 -12.19 1.76
C HIS A 104 12.09 -11.16 0.65
N GLY A 105 11.59 -11.58 -0.52
CA GLY A 105 11.06 -10.65 -1.51
C GLY A 105 9.55 -10.42 -1.38
N VAL A 106 8.92 -10.88 -0.30
CA VAL A 106 7.56 -10.51 0.10
C VAL A 106 7.62 -9.55 1.29
N MET A 107 6.93 -8.42 1.17
CA MET A 107 6.70 -7.45 2.25
C MET A 107 5.24 -7.50 2.71
N LEU A 108 5.00 -7.26 3.99
CA LEU A 108 3.69 -7.40 4.64
C LEU A 108 3.16 -6.04 5.09
N GLN A 109 2.21 -5.45 4.37
CA GLN A 109 1.59 -4.17 4.75
C GLN A 109 0.38 -4.41 5.65
N LEU A 110 0.55 -4.10 6.95
CA LEU A 110 -0.33 -4.53 8.04
C LEU A 110 -1.79 -4.16 7.87
N TYR A 111 -2.05 -2.97 7.30
CA TYR A 111 -3.37 -2.41 7.12
C TYR A 111 -3.34 -1.33 6.04
N ASN A 112 -4.26 -1.35 5.08
CA ASN A 112 -4.28 -0.43 3.93
C ASN A 112 -4.31 1.05 4.35
N GLU A 113 -5.41 1.50 4.95
CA GLU A 113 -5.57 2.91 5.35
C GLU A 113 -6.14 3.02 6.77
N PRO A 114 -5.26 3.12 7.78
CA PRO A 114 -5.64 3.53 9.13
C PRO A 114 -6.24 4.95 9.14
N ILE A 115 -7.30 5.13 9.92
CA ILE A 115 -8.02 6.40 10.06
C ILE A 115 -8.16 6.73 11.54
N ALA A 116 -7.76 7.95 11.90
CA ALA A 116 -8.14 8.58 13.15
C ALA A 116 -8.29 10.08 12.89
N LYS A 117 -9.34 10.68 13.47
CA LYS A 117 -9.62 12.11 13.38
C LYS A 117 -10.06 12.62 14.75
N PRO A 118 -9.41 13.65 15.32
CA PRO A 118 -8.18 14.30 14.83
C PRO A 118 -6.95 13.38 14.87
N VAL A 119 -5.87 13.76 14.19
CA VAL A 119 -4.55 13.10 14.31
C VAL A 119 -3.79 13.80 15.43
N ASP A 120 -3.86 13.24 16.63
CA ASP A 120 -3.18 13.73 17.82
C ASP A 120 -2.43 12.59 18.54
N SER A 121 -1.84 12.89 19.69
CA SER A 121 -1.11 11.90 20.48
C SER A 121 -2.00 10.74 20.96
N ALA A 122 -3.30 10.95 21.17
CA ALA A 122 -4.23 9.89 21.58
C ALA A 122 -4.56 8.96 20.41
N ALA A 123 -4.75 9.52 19.21
CA ALA A 123 -4.89 8.77 17.97
C ALA A 123 -3.66 7.89 17.71
N TRP A 124 -2.45 8.45 17.85
CA TRP A 124 -1.20 7.70 17.69
C TRP A 124 -1.01 6.61 18.75
N ARG A 125 -1.40 6.85 20.01
CA ARG A 125 -1.41 5.80 21.04
C ARG A 125 -2.36 4.66 20.69
N THR A 126 -3.56 4.97 20.20
CA THR A 126 -4.54 3.93 19.79
C THR A 126 -4.06 3.18 18.55
N TRP A 127 -3.41 3.88 17.61
CA TRP A 127 -2.79 3.27 16.43
C TRP A 127 -1.68 2.29 16.83
N LEU A 128 -0.83 2.63 17.80
CA LEU A 128 0.28 1.77 18.23
C LEU A 128 -0.21 0.60 19.10
N SER A 129 -0.94 0.92 20.17
CA SER A 129 -1.25 0.00 21.28
C SER A 129 -2.67 -0.58 21.24
N GLY A 130 -3.50 -0.14 20.29
CA GLY A 130 -4.90 -0.54 20.23
C GLY A 130 -5.77 0.15 21.28
N GLY A 131 -7.00 -0.33 21.40
CA GLY A 131 -8.01 0.19 22.32
C GLY A 131 -9.32 0.56 21.63
N PRO A 132 -10.32 1.03 22.41
CA PRO A 132 -11.60 1.46 21.86
C PRO A 132 -11.42 2.60 20.86
N THR A 133 -12.04 2.47 19.69
CA THR A 133 -12.05 3.51 18.65
C THR A 133 -13.45 3.64 18.05
N THR A 134 -13.73 4.80 17.46
CA THR A 134 -15.00 5.08 16.79
C THR A 134 -14.72 5.50 15.37
N GLY A 135 -15.20 4.68 14.42
CA GLY A 135 -15.14 5.00 12.99
C GLY A 135 -16.50 5.47 12.47
N LYS A 136 -16.56 5.70 11.15
CA LYS A 136 -17.80 6.03 10.43
C LYS A 136 -18.95 5.00 10.62
N HIS A 137 -18.63 3.79 11.07
CA HIS A 137 -19.56 2.67 11.23
C HIS A 137 -19.83 2.29 12.69
N GLY A 138 -19.44 3.16 13.62
CA GLY A 138 -19.64 2.96 15.06
C GLY A 138 -18.37 2.56 15.80
N ARG A 139 -18.57 2.05 17.03
CA ARG A 139 -17.50 1.68 17.96
C ARG A 139 -16.94 0.29 17.61
N CYS A 140 -15.63 0.16 17.71
CA CYS A 140 -14.91 -1.12 17.64
C CYS A 140 -13.68 -1.05 18.54
N THR A 141 -12.94 -2.14 18.63
CA THR A 141 -11.68 -2.22 19.38
C THR A 141 -10.55 -2.50 18.42
N ALA A 142 -9.61 -1.57 18.35
CA ALA A 142 -8.37 -1.74 17.60
C ALA A 142 -7.41 -2.65 18.39
N VAL A 143 -6.66 -3.51 17.70
CA VAL A 143 -5.58 -4.31 18.29
C VAL A 143 -4.25 -3.56 18.35
N GLY A 144 -4.08 -2.56 17.47
CA GLY A 144 -2.85 -1.76 17.37
C GLY A 144 -1.80 -2.38 16.45
N MET A 145 -0.96 -1.53 15.86
CA MET A 145 0.09 -1.94 14.94
C MET A 145 1.16 -2.79 15.63
N GLN A 146 1.53 -2.46 16.86
CA GLN A 146 2.55 -3.24 17.60
C GLN A 146 2.10 -4.69 17.78
N ARG A 147 0.83 -4.90 18.14
CA ARG A 147 0.26 -6.24 18.29
C ARG A 147 0.31 -7.05 17.01
N LEU A 148 0.10 -6.42 15.85
CA LEU A 148 0.23 -7.10 14.55
C LEU A 148 1.68 -7.45 14.21
N VAL A 149 2.65 -6.56 14.50
CA VAL A 149 4.08 -6.86 14.34
C VAL A 149 4.47 -8.05 15.22
N ASP A 150 4.11 -8.01 16.51
CA ASP A 150 4.40 -9.09 17.45
C ASP A 150 3.79 -10.43 16.99
N ASN A 151 2.54 -10.40 16.51
CA ASN A 151 1.88 -11.58 15.96
C ASN A 151 2.65 -12.15 14.77
N ILE A 152 3.05 -11.33 13.80
CA ILE A 152 3.81 -11.77 12.62
C ILE A 152 5.17 -12.33 13.02
N ARG A 153 5.92 -11.64 13.89
CA ARG A 153 7.23 -12.10 14.36
C ARG A 153 7.15 -13.38 15.21
N SER A 154 6.09 -13.57 16.00
CA SER A 154 5.87 -14.81 16.75
C SER A 154 5.70 -16.05 15.86
N GLN A 155 5.42 -15.84 14.58
CA GLN A 155 5.29 -16.88 13.56
C GLN A 155 6.57 -17.07 12.73
N HIS A 156 7.70 -16.52 13.20
CA HIS A 156 9.02 -16.60 12.56
C HIS A 156 9.09 -15.97 11.15
N ALA A 157 8.15 -15.09 10.81
CA ALA A 157 8.19 -14.39 9.53
C ALA A 157 9.29 -13.32 9.55
N GLY A 158 10.32 -13.49 8.71
CA GLY A 158 11.46 -12.57 8.55
C GLY A 158 11.24 -11.47 7.50
N ASN A 159 10.01 -11.34 6.98
CA ASN A 159 9.64 -10.37 5.95
C ASN A 159 9.79 -8.91 6.43
N VAL A 160 10.02 -7.99 5.50
CA VAL A 160 9.82 -6.56 5.76
C VAL A 160 8.35 -6.30 6.07
N ILE A 161 8.06 -5.61 7.18
CA ILE A 161 6.71 -5.21 7.57
C ILE A 161 6.51 -3.73 7.21
N ILE A 162 5.44 -3.42 6.49
CA ILE A 162 5.05 -2.06 6.16
C ILE A 162 3.94 -1.60 7.12
N VAL A 163 4.20 -0.51 7.84
CA VAL A 163 3.28 0.08 8.80
C VAL A 163 2.73 1.40 8.27
N SER A 164 1.44 1.41 7.92
CA SER A 164 0.77 2.58 7.34
C SER A 164 0.49 3.67 8.38
N GLY A 165 0.70 4.93 8.00
CA GLY A 165 0.38 6.12 8.80
C GLY A 165 -1.14 6.37 8.94
N LEU A 166 -1.51 7.52 9.51
CA LEU A 166 -2.91 7.86 9.83
C LEU A 166 -3.56 8.80 8.80
N ASN A 167 -4.91 8.85 8.89
CA ASN A 167 -5.82 9.83 8.28
C ASN A 167 -5.95 9.79 6.76
N VAL A 168 -6.33 8.63 6.20
CA VAL A 168 -6.76 8.46 4.80
C VAL A 168 -5.90 9.31 3.87
N LYS A 169 -4.56 9.15 3.99
CA LYS A 169 -3.49 9.49 3.04
C LYS A 169 -2.18 9.97 3.67
N THR A 170 -2.17 10.82 4.68
CA THR A 170 -1.15 11.89 4.59
C THR A 170 -0.27 12.18 5.79
N THR A 171 -0.06 11.32 6.79
CA THR A 171 0.99 11.69 7.76
C THR A 171 1.62 10.55 8.55
N LEU A 172 2.94 10.66 8.67
CA LEU A 172 3.85 10.02 9.62
C LEU A 172 4.40 11.05 10.62
N ALA A 173 3.93 12.31 10.57
CA ALA A 173 4.32 13.34 11.51
C ALA A 173 3.96 12.91 12.93
N ASN A 174 4.97 12.90 13.81
CA ASN A 174 4.86 12.46 15.20
C ASN A 174 4.41 11.00 15.37
N ALA A 175 4.53 10.16 14.33
CA ALA A 175 4.26 8.73 14.47
C ALA A 175 5.23 8.12 15.50
N PRO A 176 4.73 7.36 16.49
CA PRO A 176 5.59 6.74 17.48
C PRO A 176 6.42 5.62 16.85
N ASN A 177 7.50 5.23 17.53
CA ASN A 177 8.29 4.08 17.11
C ASN A 177 7.48 2.80 17.29
N VAL A 178 7.47 1.96 16.25
CA VAL A 178 7.06 0.56 16.34
C VAL A 178 8.32 -0.26 16.61
N ASN A 179 8.23 -1.19 17.55
CA ASN A 179 9.31 -2.10 17.90
C ASN A 179 9.25 -3.35 17.03
N ASP A 180 10.38 -3.78 16.45
CA ASP A 180 10.50 -5.10 15.85
C ASP A 180 11.15 -6.05 16.86
N PRO A 181 10.41 -7.00 17.47
CA PRO A 181 10.97 -7.88 18.48
C PRO A 181 11.94 -8.93 17.91
N ALA A 182 11.97 -9.14 16.59
CA ALA A 182 12.91 -10.09 15.98
C ALA A 182 14.32 -9.49 15.85
N ASP A 183 14.42 -8.20 15.54
CA ASP A 183 15.67 -7.45 15.54
C ASP A 183 15.44 -5.99 15.98
N PRO A 184 15.54 -5.70 17.29
CA PRO A 184 15.35 -4.35 17.80
C PRO A 184 16.42 -3.34 17.36
N HIS A 185 17.57 -3.81 16.86
CA HIS A 185 18.69 -2.96 16.47
C HIS A 185 18.74 -2.68 14.97
N ASP A 186 18.21 -3.59 14.15
CA ASP A 186 18.00 -3.43 12.71
C ASP A 186 16.58 -3.85 12.29
N PRO A 187 15.56 -3.06 12.69
CA PRO A 187 14.16 -3.44 12.51
C PRO A 187 13.80 -3.52 11.02
N GLN A 188 13.18 -4.63 10.62
CA GLN A 188 12.71 -4.85 9.25
C GLN A 188 11.34 -4.17 9.04
N LEU A 189 11.30 -2.85 9.26
CA LEU A 189 10.10 -2.01 9.23
C LEU A 189 10.21 -0.88 8.20
N VAL A 190 9.15 -0.68 7.42
CA VAL A 190 8.98 0.46 6.50
C VAL A 190 7.71 1.21 6.87
N TYR A 191 7.74 2.54 6.85
CA TYR A 191 6.57 3.37 7.14
C TYR A 191 5.91 3.83 5.85
N ALA A 192 4.58 3.68 5.76
CA ALA A 192 3.85 3.97 4.52
C ALA A 192 2.96 5.21 4.60
N VAL A 193 2.94 5.96 3.50
CA VAL A 193 1.94 7.00 3.20
C VAL A 193 1.27 6.74 1.85
N HIS A 194 0.09 7.32 1.62
CA HIS A 194 -0.63 7.22 0.35
C HIS A 194 -0.97 8.62 -0.18
N TYR A 195 -1.06 8.79 -1.50
CA TYR A 195 -1.49 10.04 -2.13
C TYR A 195 -0.90 11.35 -1.53
N PRO A 196 0.43 11.56 -1.49
CA PRO A 196 0.99 12.88 -1.20
C PRO A 196 0.31 13.95 -2.07
N LEU A 197 -0.08 15.07 -1.43
CA LEU A 197 -0.87 16.11 -2.07
C LEU A 197 -0.06 16.84 -3.14
N LEU A 198 -0.69 17.12 -4.27
CA LEU A 198 -0.11 17.89 -5.38
C LEU A 198 -0.60 19.35 -5.40
N THR A 199 -0.99 19.85 -4.23
CA THR A 199 -1.52 21.21 -4.01
C THR A 199 -0.93 21.76 -2.71
N GLY A 200 -1.13 23.06 -2.45
CA GLY A 200 -0.65 23.67 -1.22
C GLY A 200 0.84 24.00 -1.28
N SER A 201 1.53 23.84 -0.15
CA SER A 201 2.96 24.19 -0.03
C SER A 201 3.91 23.09 -0.53
N LEU A 202 3.38 21.98 -1.07
CA LEU A 202 4.11 20.91 -1.73
C LEU A 202 5.25 20.36 -0.85
N LYS A 203 6.52 20.63 -1.18
CA LYS A 203 7.70 20.11 -0.48
C LYS A 203 7.64 20.33 1.03
N ALA A 204 7.26 21.52 1.49
CA ALA A 204 7.17 21.81 2.93
C ALA A 204 6.09 20.98 3.65
N GLU A 205 5.00 20.68 2.96
CA GLU A 205 3.98 19.75 3.44
C GLU A 205 4.49 18.31 3.42
N TRP A 206 5.19 17.89 2.36
CA TRP A 206 5.77 16.55 2.25
C TRP A 206 6.84 16.28 3.32
N ASP A 207 7.74 17.24 3.55
CA ASP A 207 8.76 17.18 4.60
C ASP A 207 8.10 16.92 5.95
N ARG A 208 7.18 17.81 6.34
CA ARG A 208 6.42 17.70 7.59
C ARG A 208 5.69 16.38 7.70
N ASP A 209 5.02 15.95 6.63
CA ASP A 209 4.09 14.84 6.68
C ASP A 209 4.79 13.48 6.62
N PHE A 210 5.91 13.33 5.93
CA PHE A 210 6.61 12.05 5.83
C PHE A 210 8.11 12.13 5.49
N GLY A 211 8.55 13.21 4.84
CA GLY A 211 9.93 13.38 4.38
C GLY A 211 10.93 13.44 5.52
N ASP A 212 10.63 14.17 6.59
CA ASP A 212 11.53 14.29 7.74
C ASP A 212 11.80 12.93 8.40
N LEU A 213 10.81 12.03 8.40
CA LEU A 213 10.99 10.68 8.93
C LEU A 213 11.95 9.84 8.08
N SER A 214 11.95 10.04 6.75
CA SER A 214 12.81 9.29 5.81
C SER A 214 14.31 9.45 6.07
N ALA A 215 14.71 10.51 6.78
CA ALA A 215 16.10 10.71 7.18
C ALA A 215 16.60 9.69 8.23
N SER A 216 15.69 8.96 8.89
CA SER A 216 16.03 8.03 9.97
C SER A 216 15.36 6.66 9.87
N LYS A 217 14.30 6.54 9.07
CA LYS A 217 13.57 5.28 8.87
C LYS A 217 13.20 5.09 7.41
N PRO A 218 13.13 3.85 6.90
CA PRO A 218 12.60 3.59 5.57
C PRO A 218 11.15 4.08 5.43
N VAL A 219 10.88 4.86 4.39
CA VAL A 219 9.53 5.36 4.05
C VAL A 219 9.19 4.93 2.62
N MET A 220 7.91 4.63 2.38
CA MET A 220 7.41 4.27 1.05
C MET A 220 6.03 4.88 0.78
N VAL A 221 5.80 5.33 -0.45
CA VAL A 221 4.46 5.64 -0.96
C VAL A 221 3.84 4.35 -1.51
N THR A 222 2.92 3.73 -0.78
CA THR A 222 2.35 2.41 -1.17
C THR A 222 1.06 2.49 -1.97
N GLU A 223 0.57 3.71 -2.23
CA GLU A 223 -0.54 3.94 -3.15
C GLU A 223 -0.54 5.38 -3.66
N TRP A 224 -0.46 5.56 -4.98
CA TRP A 224 -0.54 6.90 -5.58
C TRP A 224 -1.10 6.90 -7.00
N ASN A 225 -2.00 7.84 -7.25
CA ASN A 225 -2.48 8.21 -8.57
C ASN A 225 -2.78 9.72 -8.59
N ALA A 226 -2.68 10.32 -9.77
CA ALA A 226 -2.97 11.74 -9.99
C ALA A 226 -3.63 11.93 -11.35
N SER A 227 -4.89 11.50 -11.47
CA SER A 227 -5.63 11.56 -12.75
C SER A 227 -6.38 12.88 -12.95
N SER A 228 -6.84 13.11 -14.18
CA SER A 228 -7.68 14.25 -14.57
C SER A 228 -9.08 14.25 -13.93
N GLY A 229 -9.44 13.20 -13.20
CA GLY A 229 -10.74 13.05 -12.56
C GLY A 229 -10.74 13.37 -11.07
N TRP A 230 -9.91 12.67 -10.28
CA TRP A 230 -9.94 12.77 -8.82
C TRP A 230 -8.86 13.73 -8.29
N GLN A 231 -9.26 14.71 -7.46
CA GLN A 231 -8.40 15.77 -6.93
C GLN A 231 -7.61 16.55 -8.01
N CYS A 232 -8.21 16.69 -9.19
CA CYS A 232 -7.55 17.36 -10.31
C CYS A 232 -7.39 18.87 -10.08
N ASN A 233 -6.22 19.38 -10.44
CA ASN A 233 -5.95 20.80 -10.67
C ASN A 233 -4.99 20.94 -11.88
N PRO A 234 -4.92 22.11 -12.54
CA PRO A 234 -4.10 22.28 -13.74
C PRO A 234 -2.59 22.01 -13.55
N ASP A 235 -2.07 22.15 -12.34
CA ASP A 235 -0.65 21.95 -12.03
C ASP A 235 -0.29 20.49 -11.74
N VAL A 236 -1.27 19.56 -11.75
CA VAL A 236 -1.03 18.13 -11.48
C VAL A 236 0.14 17.55 -12.30
N PRO A 237 0.24 17.75 -13.63
CA PRO A 237 1.36 17.18 -14.38
C PRO A 237 2.74 17.65 -13.88
N LYS A 238 2.86 18.95 -13.58
CA LYS A 238 4.08 19.55 -13.06
C LYS A 238 4.39 19.06 -11.64
N ASN A 239 3.39 19.06 -10.76
CA ASN A 239 3.56 18.68 -9.36
C ASN A 239 3.77 17.17 -9.20
N ALA A 240 3.24 16.35 -10.10
CA ALA A 240 3.52 14.92 -10.18
C ALA A 240 5.01 14.67 -10.47
N GLN A 241 5.59 15.36 -11.46
CA GLN A 241 7.03 15.28 -11.71
C GLN A 241 7.83 15.74 -10.49
N LEU A 242 7.45 16.87 -9.89
CA LEU A 242 8.09 17.40 -8.68
C LEU A 242 8.05 16.41 -7.51
N LEU A 243 6.94 15.69 -7.35
CA LEU A 243 6.81 14.66 -6.34
C LEU A 243 7.78 13.51 -6.61
N LEU A 244 7.89 13.01 -7.85
CA LEU A 244 8.82 11.91 -8.16
C LEU A 244 10.28 12.31 -7.88
N ASP A 245 10.67 13.54 -8.25
CA ASP A 245 12.00 14.07 -7.96
C ASP A 245 12.27 14.19 -6.46
N TYR A 246 11.25 14.64 -5.71
CA TYR A 246 11.32 14.69 -4.25
C TYR A 246 11.48 13.30 -3.64
N LEU A 247 10.64 12.34 -4.03
CA LEU A 247 10.71 10.96 -3.52
C LEU A 247 12.06 10.32 -3.84
N SER A 248 12.59 10.53 -5.06
CA SER A 248 13.91 10.05 -5.44
C SER A 248 15.02 10.65 -4.59
N ALA A 249 14.98 11.96 -4.31
CA ALA A 249 15.97 12.64 -3.48
C ALA A 249 15.97 12.17 -2.01
N HIS A 250 14.84 11.62 -1.54
CA HIS A 250 14.66 11.08 -0.19
C HIS A 250 14.76 9.54 -0.14
N HIS A 251 15.10 8.88 -1.25
CA HIS A 251 15.13 7.42 -1.36
C HIS A 251 13.80 6.72 -1.00
N ILE A 252 12.68 7.36 -1.35
CA ILE A 252 11.32 6.87 -1.07
C ILE A 252 10.77 6.19 -2.33
N GLY A 253 10.46 4.89 -2.22
CA GLY A 253 9.80 4.14 -3.30
C GLY A 253 8.32 4.52 -3.47
N LEU A 254 7.77 4.29 -4.66
CA LEU A 254 6.36 4.57 -4.97
C LEU A 254 5.67 3.41 -5.69
N ILE A 255 4.46 3.08 -5.25
CA ILE A 255 3.55 2.14 -5.91
C ILE A 255 2.40 2.92 -6.58
N GLY A 256 2.33 2.83 -7.91
CA GLY A 256 1.26 3.43 -8.70
C GLY A 256 -0.07 2.67 -8.56
N PHE A 257 -1.15 3.40 -8.31
CA PHE A 257 -2.51 2.87 -8.25
C PHE A 257 -3.28 3.20 -9.54
N ALA A 258 -3.79 2.24 -10.30
CA ALA A 258 -3.50 0.81 -10.25
C ALA A 258 -3.35 0.22 -11.66
N PHE A 259 -2.56 -0.84 -11.77
CA PHE A 259 -2.28 -1.47 -13.06
C PHE A 259 -3.48 -2.28 -13.61
N ASP A 260 -4.41 -2.63 -12.74
CA ASP A 260 -5.60 -3.46 -12.98
C ASP A 260 -6.91 -2.68 -12.83
N HIS A 261 -6.84 -1.36 -12.67
CA HIS A 261 -7.99 -0.47 -12.62
C HIS A 261 -7.90 0.51 -13.79
N PRO A 262 -8.69 0.34 -14.87
CA PRO A 262 -8.75 1.33 -15.95
C PRO A 262 -8.93 2.74 -15.41
N HIS A 263 -8.47 3.73 -16.18
CA HIS A 263 -8.60 5.15 -15.85
C HIS A 263 -7.74 5.61 -14.64
N THR A 264 -6.63 4.91 -14.39
CA THR A 264 -5.68 5.22 -13.32
C THR A 264 -4.26 5.40 -13.87
N ILE A 265 -3.27 4.57 -13.52
CA ILE A 265 -1.96 4.55 -14.19
C ILE A 265 -2.03 3.87 -15.57
N VAL A 266 -3.11 3.13 -15.85
CA VAL A 266 -3.43 2.61 -17.18
C VAL A 266 -4.84 3.02 -17.61
N LYS A 267 -5.02 3.26 -18.90
CA LYS A 267 -6.30 3.64 -19.52
C LYS A 267 -7.29 2.47 -19.55
N ASN A 268 -6.80 1.24 -19.72
CA ASN A 268 -7.64 0.06 -20.01
C ASN A 268 -6.93 -1.27 -19.71
N TRP A 269 -7.65 -2.38 -19.94
CA TRP A 269 -7.17 -3.76 -19.77
C TRP A 269 -6.13 -4.24 -20.79
N LYS A 270 -5.72 -3.37 -21.73
CA LYS A 270 -4.52 -3.58 -22.57
C LYS A 270 -3.29 -2.90 -21.96
N TYR A 271 -3.42 -2.39 -20.73
CA TYR A 271 -2.36 -1.74 -19.95
C TYR A 271 -1.74 -0.53 -20.64
N VAL A 272 -2.48 0.14 -21.54
CA VAL A 272 -2.02 1.37 -22.18
C VAL A 272 -1.83 2.43 -21.09
N PRO A 273 -0.64 3.03 -20.92
CA PRO A 273 -0.43 4.04 -19.88
C PRO A 273 -1.37 5.23 -20.04
N THR A 274 -1.84 5.81 -18.93
CA THR A 274 -2.37 7.18 -18.96
C THR A 274 -1.24 8.17 -19.24
N THR A 275 -1.56 9.31 -19.86
CA THR A 275 -0.57 10.35 -20.17
C THR A 275 -1.10 11.71 -19.72
N TYR A 276 -0.20 12.67 -19.51
CA TYR A 276 -0.59 14.06 -19.23
C TYR A 276 -0.74 14.90 -20.51
N ASP A 277 -0.77 14.28 -21.69
CA ASP A 277 -0.97 14.98 -22.95
C ASP A 277 -2.37 15.58 -23.01
N ASP A 278 -2.46 16.86 -23.38
CA ASP A 278 -3.69 17.65 -23.35
C ASP A 278 -4.45 17.54 -22.02
N PHE A 279 -3.71 17.52 -20.91
CA PHE A 279 -4.29 17.37 -19.57
C PHE A 279 -5.22 18.55 -19.23
N HIS A 280 -6.45 18.22 -18.82
CA HIS A 280 -7.39 19.17 -18.24
C HIS A 280 -8.34 18.42 -17.29
N CYS A 281 -8.78 19.11 -16.25
CA CYS A 281 -9.70 18.53 -15.29
C CYS A 281 -11.07 18.22 -15.92
N GLY A 282 -11.66 17.10 -15.51
CA GLY A 282 -12.94 16.65 -16.04
C GLY A 282 -12.85 15.95 -17.40
N ARG A 283 -11.68 15.91 -18.06
CA ARG A 283 -11.45 14.97 -19.17
C ARG A 283 -11.61 13.56 -18.62
N HIS A 284 -12.45 12.75 -19.27
CA HIS A 284 -12.73 11.35 -18.93
C HIS A 284 -11.46 10.53 -18.72
N TYR A 285 -10.90 10.60 -17.50
CA TYR A 285 -9.84 9.82 -16.85
C TYR A 285 -8.66 9.23 -17.66
N ASP A 286 -8.42 9.67 -18.89
CA ASP A 286 -7.26 9.26 -19.68
C ASP A 286 -6.02 10.14 -19.40
N GLY A 287 -6.26 11.31 -18.78
CA GLY A 287 -5.21 12.18 -18.23
C GLY A 287 -4.67 11.60 -16.93
N GLY A 288 -3.42 11.19 -16.88
CA GLY A 288 -2.88 10.57 -15.67
C GLY A 288 -1.38 10.25 -15.73
N PRO A 289 -0.82 9.73 -14.62
CA PRO A 289 0.62 9.67 -14.40
C PRO A 289 1.28 8.42 -15.00
N GLY A 290 0.54 7.55 -15.69
CA GLY A 290 1.04 6.24 -16.12
C GLY A 290 2.37 6.29 -16.86
N GLU A 291 2.42 7.03 -17.96
CA GLU A 291 3.63 7.16 -18.77
C GLU A 291 4.76 7.86 -18.01
N LEU A 292 4.43 8.88 -17.20
CA LEU A 292 5.40 9.53 -16.32
C LEU A 292 6.06 8.50 -15.39
N LEU A 293 5.27 7.70 -14.67
CA LEU A 293 5.77 6.68 -13.74
C LEU A 293 6.64 5.63 -14.44
N PHE A 294 6.15 5.05 -15.54
CA PHE A 294 6.88 4.00 -16.25
C PHE A 294 8.20 4.52 -16.83
N ARG A 295 8.24 5.74 -17.36
CA ARG A 295 9.48 6.34 -17.88
C ARG A 295 10.45 6.71 -16.75
N TYR A 296 9.94 7.24 -15.64
CA TYR A 296 10.78 7.68 -14.52
C TYR A 296 11.59 6.52 -13.93
N TYR A 297 10.94 5.40 -13.63
CA TYR A 297 11.58 4.25 -13.00
C TYR A 297 12.29 3.31 -13.98
N ALA A 298 12.04 3.39 -15.29
CA ALA A 298 12.78 2.59 -16.28
C ALA A 298 14.28 2.91 -16.34
N HIS A 299 14.69 4.10 -15.89
CA HIS A 299 16.09 4.55 -15.90
C HIS A 299 16.80 4.35 -14.55
N THR A 300 16.09 3.85 -13.54
CA THR A 300 16.66 3.57 -12.22
C THR A 300 17.24 2.15 -12.24
N PRO A 301 18.55 1.96 -12.07
CA PRO A 301 19.12 0.62 -11.99
C PRO A 301 18.47 -0.14 -10.82
N ALA A 302 18.06 -1.39 -11.05
CA ALA A 302 17.70 -2.26 -9.95
C ALA A 302 18.88 -2.34 -8.97
N ALA A 303 18.63 -2.19 -7.68
CA ALA A 303 19.66 -2.44 -6.67
C ALA A 303 20.22 -3.86 -6.90
N PRO A 304 21.54 -4.06 -6.84
CA PRO A 304 22.14 -5.37 -7.02
C PRO A 304 21.50 -6.33 -6.00
N ARG A 305 20.96 -7.45 -6.49
CA ARG A 305 20.46 -8.50 -5.60
C ARG A 305 21.67 -9.03 -4.82
N SER A 306 21.62 -8.92 -3.50
CA SER A 306 22.55 -9.65 -2.66
C SER A 306 22.30 -11.14 -2.87
N GLU A 307 23.25 -11.84 -3.51
CA GLU A 307 23.31 -13.29 -3.42
C GLU A 307 23.73 -13.64 -1.99
N GLY A 308 22.79 -14.17 -1.22
CA GLY A 308 22.98 -14.69 0.14
C GLY A 308 22.21 -15.98 0.30
#